data_AF-A0A3N5KII8-F1
#
_entry.id   AF-A0A3N5KII8-F1
#
_cell.length_a   1.000
_cell.length_b   1.000
_cell.length_c   1.000
_cell.angle_alpha   90.00
_cell.angle_beta   90.00
_cell.angle_gamma   90.00
#
_symmetry.space_group_name_H-M   'P 1'
#
loop_
_entity.id
_entity.type
_entity.pdbx_description
1 polymer ?
#
loop_
_entity_poly.entity_id
_entity_poly.type
_entity_poly.pdbx_seq_one_letter_code
_entity_poly.pdbx_strand_id
1 'polypeptide(L)'
;LESWRYNFGGAVSQVKDFNLRMTTNFKRIDFPDDTLSPSEKRETAAGWELVWNYKNLVSGFQIGLKMPERLQPGPVAGKISLFAPVSLFFFFFLMLIITTMRGIELHPMNYFFLAAAFFSFHLLVAYLVDHISIHAAFAISSAVSILLVISYLRLVVGLRFAAVEAGLAQLIYLVLFSYAFFLEGFTGLAITIGSILTLFVVMQMTGRIRWADKFAAPPGKH
;
A
#
# COMPACT_ATOMS: atom_id res chain seq x y z
N LEU A 1 16.42 13.52 -8.42
CA LEU A 1 15.95 14.64 -9.24
C LEU A 1 14.49 14.37 -9.57
N GLU A 2 13.56 15.08 -8.92
CA GLU A 2 12.11 14.82 -9.01
C GLU A 2 11.49 15.53 -10.23
N SER A 3 11.99 16.71 -10.59
CA SER A 3 11.59 17.40 -11.81
C SER A 3 12.77 18.14 -12.43
N TRP A 4 12.72 18.29 -13.75
CA TRP A 4 13.58 19.23 -14.48
C TRP A 4 12.73 20.40 -14.92
N ARG A 5 13.23 21.62 -14.70
CA ARG A 5 12.55 22.87 -15.09
C ARG A 5 13.54 23.81 -15.76
N TYR A 6 13.09 24.45 -16.83
CA TYR A 6 13.78 25.53 -17.52
C TYR A 6 12.95 26.80 -17.37
N ASN A 7 13.51 27.78 -16.66
CA ASN A 7 12.85 29.05 -16.43
C ASN A 7 13.29 30.10 -17.45
N PHE A 8 12.33 30.79 -18.05
CA PHE A 8 12.54 31.90 -18.98
C PHE A 8 12.75 33.26 -18.26
N GLY A 9 12.48 33.37 -16.96
CA GLY A 9 12.69 34.59 -16.15
C GLY A 9 11.71 34.76 -14.98
N GLY A 10 11.70 35.93 -14.34
CA GLY A 10 11.05 36.14 -13.04
C GLY A 10 9.53 36.43 -13.03
N ALA A 11 8.88 36.68 -14.17
CA ALA A 11 7.43 36.98 -14.18
C ALA A 11 6.75 36.69 -15.54
N VAL A 12 7.03 37.50 -16.56
CA VAL A 12 6.58 37.29 -17.94
C VAL A 12 7.76 37.69 -18.81
N SER A 13 8.35 36.72 -19.49
CA SER A 13 9.51 36.94 -20.36
C SER A 13 9.08 36.80 -21.82
N GLN A 14 9.53 37.74 -22.65
CA GLN A 14 9.46 37.58 -24.08
C GLN A 14 10.71 36.84 -24.56
N VAL A 15 10.53 35.64 -25.09
CA VAL A 15 11.59 34.83 -25.68
C VAL A 15 11.35 34.75 -27.18
N LYS A 16 12.38 35.07 -27.95
CA LYS A 16 12.35 35.01 -29.42
C LYS A 16 13.18 33.83 -29.89
N ASP A 17 12.70 33.16 -30.92
CA ASP A 17 13.38 32.02 -31.59
C ASP A 17 13.86 30.94 -30.62
N PHE A 18 13.01 30.57 -29.66
CA PHE A 18 13.33 29.53 -28.70
C PHE A 18 13.18 28.14 -29.31
N ASN A 19 14.23 27.33 -29.19
CA ASN A 19 14.21 25.93 -29.58
C ASN A 19 14.83 25.07 -28.47
N LEU A 20 14.05 24.13 -27.96
CA LEU A 20 14.51 23.10 -27.03
C LEU A 20 14.10 21.73 -27.56
N ARG A 21 15.09 20.86 -27.72
CA ARG A 21 14.89 19.43 -27.98
C ARG A 21 15.31 18.65 -26.75
N MET A 22 14.37 17.87 -26.21
CA MET A 22 14.63 16.99 -25.07
C MET A 22 14.33 15.55 -25.48
N THR A 23 15.30 14.67 -25.24
CA THR A 23 15.18 13.23 -25.49
C THR A 23 15.13 12.50 -24.16
N THR A 24 14.08 11.71 -23.94
CA THR A 24 13.92 10.87 -22.75
C THR A 24 14.16 9.41 -23.09
N ASN A 25 14.67 8.65 -22.12
CA ASN A 25 14.82 7.20 -22.19
C ASN A 25 13.72 6.47 -21.39
N PHE A 26 12.56 7.10 -21.25
CA PHE A 26 11.42 6.58 -20.51
C PHE A 26 10.10 6.97 -21.18
N LYS A 27 9.12 6.08 -21.10
CA LYS A 27 7.81 6.24 -21.77
C LYS A 27 6.76 6.98 -20.94
N ARG A 28 6.82 6.89 -19.60
CA ARG A 28 5.94 7.67 -18.71
C ARG A 28 6.49 9.08 -18.59
N ILE A 29 5.83 10.03 -19.25
CA ILE A 29 6.11 11.46 -19.13
C ILE A 29 4.92 12.15 -18.47
N ASP A 30 5.20 13.03 -17.52
CA ASP A 30 4.21 13.91 -16.92
C ASP A 30 4.76 15.34 -16.88
N PHE A 31 3.88 16.33 -17.00
CA PHE A 31 4.25 17.74 -17.05
C PHE A 31 3.79 18.40 -15.73
N PRO A 32 4.69 19.08 -14.98
CA PRO A 32 4.29 19.82 -13.79
C PRO A 32 3.27 20.91 -14.10
N ASP A 33 2.48 21.28 -13.09
CA ASP A 33 1.66 22.49 -13.16
C ASP A 33 2.55 23.71 -13.45
N ASP A 34 1.99 24.68 -14.18
CA ASP A 34 2.67 25.89 -14.65
C ASP A 34 3.79 25.66 -15.67
N THR A 35 3.68 24.59 -16.47
CA THR A 35 4.62 24.30 -17.57
C THR A 35 3.98 24.27 -18.96
N LEU A 36 4.73 24.72 -19.96
CA LEU A 36 4.34 24.67 -21.37
C LEU A 36 4.50 23.25 -21.90
N SER A 37 3.44 22.74 -22.51
CA SER A 37 3.53 21.50 -23.28
C SER A 37 4.43 21.65 -24.51
N PRO A 38 5.09 20.57 -24.94
CA PRO A 38 5.91 20.58 -26.16
C PRO A 38 5.04 20.80 -27.39
N SER A 39 5.60 21.51 -28.36
CA SER A 39 4.97 21.79 -29.66
C SER A 39 4.87 20.51 -30.50
N GLU A 40 5.88 19.64 -30.40
CA GLU A 40 5.90 18.33 -31.06
C GLU A 40 6.27 17.23 -30.06
N LYS A 41 5.58 16.09 -30.17
CA LYS A 41 5.85 14.86 -29.41
C LYS A 41 6.05 13.71 -30.38
N ARG A 42 7.22 13.07 -30.35
CA ARG A 42 7.52 11.88 -31.14
C ARG A 42 7.95 10.74 -30.24
N GLU A 43 7.25 9.62 -30.29
CA GLU A 43 7.66 8.41 -29.57
C GLU A 43 8.88 7.78 -30.27
N THR A 44 9.87 7.36 -29.49
CA THR A 44 11.06 6.66 -29.97
C THR A 44 11.09 5.25 -29.37
N ALA A 45 11.99 4.37 -29.85
CA ALA A 45 12.12 3.01 -29.34
C ALA A 45 12.42 2.95 -27.82
N ALA A 46 13.11 3.96 -27.27
CA ALA A 46 13.54 4.00 -25.88
C ALA A 46 12.77 4.99 -24.99
N GLY A 47 11.92 5.87 -25.55
CA GLY A 47 11.24 6.93 -24.79
C GLY A 47 10.58 7.96 -25.69
N TRP A 48 10.80 9.25 -25.43
CA TRP A 48 10.18 10.34 -26.19
C TRP A 48 11.21 11.35 -26.69
N GLU A 49 10.94 11.90 -27.86
CA GLU A 49 11.56 13.12 -28.35
C GLU A 49 10.51 14.24 -28.27
N LEU A 50 10.80 15.25 -27.45
CA LEU A 50 9.92 16.36 -27.17
C LEU A 50 10.58 17.65 -27.67
N VAL A 51 9.88 18.41 -28.49
CA VAL A 51 10.38 19.65 -29.08
C VAL A 51 9.48 20.82 -28.70
N TRP A 52 10.10 21.88 -28.17
CA TRP A 52 9.48 23.18 -27.98
C TRP A 52 10.09 24.15 -28.99
N ASN A 53 9.28 24.62 -29.93
CA ASN A 53 9.72 25.55 -30.96
C ASN A 53 8.77 26.76 -31.00
N TYR A 54 9.26 27.90 -30.52
CA TYR A 54 8.48 29.13 -30.45
C TYR A 54 9.23 30.30 -31.08
N LYS A 55 8.64 30.90 -32.13
CA LYS A 55 9.20 32.11 -32.77
C LYS A 55 9.07 33.36 -31.89
N ASN A 56 7.91 33.51 -31.25
CA ASN A 56 7.64 34.56 -30.28
C ASN A 56 6.83 33.95 -29.12
N LEU A 57 7.46 33.77 -27.96
CA LEU A 57 6.83 33.28 -26.75
C LEU A 57 6.78 34.41 -25.72
N VAL A 58 5.58 34.78 -25.29
CA VAL A 58 5.39 35.65 -24.12
C VAL A 58 4.64 34.82 -23.09
N SER A 59 5.35 34.37 -22.06
CA SER A 59 4.78 33.44 -21.08
C SER A 59 5.43 33.64 -19.71
N GLY A 60 4.63 33.50 -18.66
CA GLY A 60 5.13 33.28 -17.29
C GLY A 60 5.33 31.80 -16.95
N PHE A 61 4.87 30.90 -17.82
CA PHE A 61 5.00 29.46 -17.65
C PHE A 61 6.37 28.96 -18.10
N GLN A 62 6.90 27.99 -17.36
CA GLN A 62 8.22 27.40 -17.57
C GLN A 62 8.13 26.21 -18.54
N ILE A 63 9.25 25.63 -18.94
CA ILE A 63 9.21 24.25 -19.47
C ILE A 63 9.60 23.32 -18.34
N GLY A 64 8.86 22.24 -18.15
CA GLY A 64 9.25 21.25 -17.17
C GLY A 64 8.79 19.85 -17.53
N LEU A 65 9.50 18.88 -16.97
CA LEU A 65 9.17 17.48 -17.07
C LEU A 65 9.35 16.86 -15.69
N LYS A 66 8.33 16.13 -15.22
CA LYS A 66 8.50 15.25 -14.07
C LYS A 66 9.32 14.05 -14.50
N MET A 67 10.41 13.79 -13.77
CA MET A 67 11.18 12.59 -14.01
C MET A 67 10.35 11.39 -13.54
N PRO A 68 10.40 10.23 -14.23
CA PRO A 68 9.75 9.03 -13.74
C PRO A 68 10.36 8.71 -12.38
N GLU A 69 9.52 8.75 -11.34
CA GLU A 69 9.93 8.24 -10.05
C GLU A 69 10.14 6.75 -10.19
N ARG A 70 11.38 6.28 -10.02
CA ARG A 70 11.56 4.89 -9.62
C ARG A 70 10.85 4.77 -8.28
N LEU A 71 10.01 3.75 -8.14
CA LEU A 71 9.31 3.43 -6.90
C LEU A 71 10.35 3.45 -5.78
N GLN A 72 10.41 4.53 -4.99
CA GLN A 72 11.42 4.68 -3.96
C GLN A 72 11.01 3.71 -2.86
N PRO A 73 11.84 2.69 -2.58
CA PRO A 73 11.40 1.59 -1.73
C PRO A 73 11.13 2.04 -0.29
N GLY A 74 11.92 2.99 0.21
CA GLY A 74 11.79 3.57 1.56
C GLY A 74 10.43 4.23 1.84
N PRO A 75 10.00 5.25 1.07
CA PRO A 75 8.69 5.90 1.27
C PRO A 75 7.51 4.94 1.22
N VAL A 76 7.54 3.93 0.36
CA VAL A 76 6.48 2.91 0.27
C VAL A 76 6.47 2.02 1.51
N ALA A 77 7.63 1.52 1.95
CA ALA A 77 7.76 0.74 3.18
C ALA A 77 7.31 1.54 4.43
N GLY A 78 7.62 2.83 4.46
CA GLY A 78 7.17 3.75 5.52
C GLY A 78 5.64 3.89 5.56
N LYS A 79 4.99 4.12 4.40
CA LYS A 79 3.52 4.18 4.31
C LYS A 79 2.87 2.85 4.73
N ILE A 80 3.38 1.72 4.26
CA ILE A 80 2.89 0.39 4.66
C ILE A 80 2.93 0.24 6.19
N SER A 81 4.01 0.66 6.82
CA SER A 81 4.18 0.58 8.29
C SER A 81 3.28 1.54 9.06
N LEU A 82 3.06 2.76 8.57
CA LEU A 82 2.18 3.75 9.21
C LEU A 82 0.72 3.29 9.23
N PHE A 83 0.27 2.60 8.19
CA PHE A 83 -1.11 2.09 8.09
C PHE A 83 -1.27 0.67 8.65
N ALA A 84 -0.19 0.05 9.14
CA ALA A 84 -0.22 -1.26 9.79
C ALA A 84 -1.26 -1.38 10.92
N PRO A 85 -1.48 -0.38 11.80
CA PRO A 85 -2.48 -0.47 12.86
C PRO A 85 -3.91 -0.66 12.35
N VAL A 86 -4.27 -0.04 11.22
CA VAL A 86 -5.61 -0.17 10.61
C VAL A 86 -5.82 -1.60 10.14
N SER A 87 -4.84 -2.16 9.45
CA SER A 87 -4.91 -3.54 9.00
C SER A 87 -4.91 -4.54 10.16
N LEU A 88 -4.08 -4.31 11.18
CA LEU A 88 -4.00 -5.16 12.35
C LEU A 88 -5.34 -5.16 13.10
N PHE A 89 -6.02 -4.01 13.17
CA PHE A 89 -7.36 -3.91 13.73
C PHE A 89 -8.35 -4.82 13.00
N PHE A 90 -8.42 -4.78 11.67
CA PHE A 90 -9.34 -5.65 10.92
C PHE A 90 -8.99 -7.13 11.08
N PHE A 91 -7.70 -7.46 11.08
CA PHE A 91 -7.24 -8.83 11.33
C PHE A 91 -7.67 -9.32 12.72
N PHE A 92 -7.43 -8.55 13.78
CA PHE A 92 -7.86 -8.89 15.14
C PHE A 92 -9.36 -8.95 15.30
N PHE A 93 -10.08 -8.00 14.71
CA PHE A 93 -11.53 -7.98 14.72
C PHE A 93 -12.09 -9.26 14.08
N LEU A 94 -11.62 -9.63 12.90
CA LEU A 94 -12.07 -10.84 12.22
C LEU A 94 -11.69 -12.12 13.00
N MET A 95 -10.48 -12.20 13.54
CA MET A 95 -10.05 -13.31 14.39
C MET A 95 -10.93 -13.44 15.64
N LEU A 96 -11.25 -12.33 16.31
CA LEU A 96 -12.12 -12.29 17.49
C LEU A 96 -13.51 -12.82 17.14
N ILE A 97 -14.12 -12.31 16.06
CA ILE A 97 -15.44 -12.76 15.63
C ILE A 97 -15.45 -14.27 15.33
N ILE A 98 -14.48 -14.76 14.55
CA ILE A 98 -14.43 -16.17 14.17
C ILE A 98 -14.23 -17.06 15.40
N THR A 99 -13.32 -16.69 16.30
CA THR A 99 -13.04 -17.47 17.51
C THR A 99 -14.22 -17.49 18.47
N THR A 100 -14.91 -16.37 18.67
CA THR A 100 -16.17 -16.31 19.44
C THR A 100 -17.29 -17.16 18.81
N MET A 101 -17.42 -17.13 17.47
CA MET A 101 -18.41 -17.95 16.75
C MET A 101 -18.12 -19.45 16.88
N ARG A 102 -16.84 -19.83 16.87
CA ARG A 102 -16.39 -21.23 16.99
C ARG A 102 -16.23 -21.72 18.42
N GLY A 103 -16.41 -20.86 19.43
CA GLY A 103 -16.20 -21.21 20.84
C GLY A 103 -14.74 -21.50 21.18
N ILE A 104 -13.80 -20.90 20.44
CA ILE A 104 -12.37 -21.02 20.69
C ILE A 104 -11.97 -19.89 21.65
N GLU A 105 -11.49 -20.24 22.83
CA GLU A 105 -10.96 -19.27 23.78
C GLU A 105 -9.49 -18.96 23.45
N LEU A 106 -9.27 -17.85 22.74
CA LEU A 106 -7.92 -17.31 22.56
C LEU A 106 -7.57 -16.40 23.74
N HIS A 107 -6.56 -16.81 24.51
CA HIS A 107 -5.99 -15.98 25.57
C HIS A 107 -5.43 -14.65 24.98
N PRO A 108 -5.52 -13.51 25.69
CA PRO A 108 -4.97 -12.22 25.23
C PRO A 108 -3.50 -12.28 24.80
N MET A 109 -2.71 -13.15 25.44
CA MET A 109 -1.31 -13.38 25.06
C MET A 109 -1.16 -13.92 23.63
N ASN A 110 -2.11 -14.72 23.16
CA ASN A 110 -2.09 -15.25 21.79
C ASN A 110 -2.27 -14.12 20.78
N TYR A 111 -3.17 -13.16 21.07
CA TYR A 111 -3.32 -11.95 20.24
C TYR A 111 -2.03 -11.13 20.23
N PHE A 112 -1.33 -11.01 21.37
CA PHE A 112 -0.04 -10.33 21.41
C PHE A 112 1.00 -10.97 20.49
N PHE A 113 1.12 -12.31 20.50
CA PHE A 113 2.02 -13.02 19.57
C PHE A 113 1.60 -12.86 18.10
N LEU A 114 0.29 -12.84 17.82
CA LEU A 114 -0.22 -12.55 16.48
C LEU A 114 0.14 -11.13 16.02
N ALA A 115 0.04 -10.12 16.89
CA ALA A 115 0.53 -8.78 16.59
C ALA A 115 2.04 -8.78 16.32
N ALA A 116 2.85 -9.47 17.13
CA ALA A 116 4.29 -9.55 16.92
C ALA A 116 4.64 -10.18 15.56
N ALA A 117 3.96 -11.27 15.19
CA ALA A 117 4.09 -11.90 13.87
C ALA A 117 3.65 -10.94 12.74
N PHE A 118 2.60 -10.17 12.94
CA PHE A 118 2.12 -9.15 12.00
C PHE A 118 3.15 -8.00 11.82
N PHE A 119 3.75 -7.51 12.90
CA PHE A 119 4.78 -6.47 12.84
C PHE A 119 6.11 -6.97 12.29
N SER A 120 6.44 -8.27 12.44
CA SER A 120 7.65 -8.85 11.85
C SER A 120 7.73 -8.66 10.34
N PHE A 121 6.58 -8.67 9.63
CA PHE A 121 6.49 -8.34 8.21
C PHE A 121 6.99 -6.92 7.93
N HIS A 122 6.48 -5.94 8.67
CA HIS A 122 6.77 -4.53 8.46
C HIS A 122 8.25 -4.24 8.73
N LEU A 123 8.80 -4.80 9.81
CA LEU A 123 10.21 -4.69 10.14
C LEU A 123 11.09 -5.33 9.07
N LEU A 124 10.76 -6.55 8.64
CA LEU A 124 11.58 -7.26 7.66
C LEU A 124 11.52 -6.59 6.28
N VAL A 125 10.35 -6.10 5.84
CA VAL A 125 10.23 -5.29 4.61
C VAL A 125 11.10 -4.04 4.73
N ALA A 126 10.98 -3.28 5.82
CA ALA A 126 11.74 -2.04 6.00
C ALA A 126 13.26 -2.25 5.89
N TYR A 127 13.79 -3.37 6.38
CA TYR A 127 15.22 -3.69 6.27
C TYR A 127 15.61 -4.29 4.92
N LEU A 128 14.82 -5.21 4.34
CA LEU A 128 15.17 -5.88 3.08
C LEU A 128 15.02 -4.98 1.87
N VAL A 129 14.14 -3.97 1.92
CA VAL A 129 13.80 -3.16 0.74
C VAL A 129 14.98 -2.38 0.16
N ASP A 130 15.98 -2.09 0.98
CA ASP A 130 17.21 -1.42 0.57
C ASP A 130 18.29 -2.39 0.06
N HIS A 131 18.13 -3.69 0.30
CA HIS A 131 19.11 -4.72 -0.03
C HIS A 131 18.72 -5.54 -1.27
N ILE A 132 17.41 -5.72 -1.51
CA ILE A 132 16.87 -6.50 -2.62
C ILE A 132 15.67 -5.80 -3.26
N SER A 133 15.18 -6.31 -4.40
CA SER A 133 13.99 -5.74 -5.04
C SER A 133 12.79 -5.68 -4.09
N ILE A 134 12.01 -4.60 -4.15
CA ILE A 134 10.87 -4.38 -3.26
C ILE A 134 9.85 -5.52 -3.30
N HIS A 135 9.58 -6.08 -4.47
CA HIS A 135 8.64 -7.20 -4.62
C HIS A 135 9.17 -8.48 -3.98
N ALA A 136 10.49 -8.73 -4.06
CA ALA A 136 11.11 -9.86 -3.37
C ALA A 136 11.13 -9.68 -1.85
N ALA A 137 11.50 -8.48 -1.37
CA ALA A 137 11.43 -8.12 0.06
C ALA A 137 10.03 -8.32 0.62
N PHE A 138 9.02 -7.84 -0.11
CA PHE A 138 7.62 -8.01 0.25
C PHE A 138 7.23 -9.49 0.32
N ALA A 139 7.53 -10.28 -0.72
CA ALA A 139 7.16 -11.70 -0.77
C ALA A 139 7.81 -12.52 0.36
N ILE A 140 9.11 -12.30 0.63
CA ILE A 140 9.83 -12.98 1.71
C ILE A 140 9.22 -12.63 3.06
N SER A 141 9.00 -11.34 3.33
CA SER A 141 8.39 -10.89 4.58
C SER A 141 6.97 -11.41 4.76
N SER A 142 6.17 -11.45 3.69
CA SER A 142 4.82 -12.00 3.74
C SER A 142 4.85 -13.48 4.09
N ALA A 143 5.73 -14.25 3.43
CA ALA A 143 5.88 -15.67 3.70
C ALA A 143 6.31 -15.93 5.14
N VAL A 144 7.30 -15.19 5.65
CA VAL A 144 7.76 -15.32 7.05
C VAL A 144 6.64 -15.03 8.03
N SER A 145 5.89 -13.94 7.86
CA SER A 145 4.81 -13.57 8.77
C SER A 145 3.64 -14.57 8.73
N ILE A 146 3.23 -15.02 7.54
CA ILE A 146 2.20 -16.06 7.40
C ILE A 146 2.65 -17.37 8.06
N LEU A 147 3.90 -17.79 7.84
CA LEU A 147 4.45 -18.99 8.47
C LEU A 147 4.48 -18.88 9.99
N LEU A 148 4.83 -17.72 10.55
CA LEU A 148 4.80 -17.48 12.00
C LEU A 148 3.37 -17.61 12.56
N VAL A 149 2.37 -17.00 11.91
CA VAL A 149 0.97 -17.09 12.34
C VAL A 149 0.43 -18.51 12.25
N ILE A 150 0.64 -19.19 11.12
CA ILE A 150 0.17 -20.56 10.90
C ILE A 150 0.86 -21.53 11.87
N SER A 151 2.18 -21.42 12.04
CA SER A 151 2.94 -22.32 12.92
C SER A 151 2.52 -22.16 14.39
N TYR A 152 2.30 -20.94 14.84
CA TYR A 152 1.85 -20.66 16.20
C TYR A 152 0.41 -21.12 16.45
N LEU A 153 -0.55 -20.72 15.61
CA LEU A 153 -1.96 -21.11 15.80
C LEU A 153 -2.21 -22.59 15.60
N ARG A 154 -1.35 -23.29 14.84
CA ARG A 154 -1.38 -24.76 14.77
C ARG A 154 -1.21 -25.38 16.15
N LEU A 155 -0.38 -24.81 17.02
CA LEU A 155 -0.13 -25.31 18.38
C LEU A 155 -1.26 -24.96 19.35
N VAL A 156 -1.93 -23.82 19.14
CA VAL A 156 -2.95 -23.31 20.07
C VAL A 156 -4.34 -23.85 19.78
N VAL A 157 -4.75 -23.87 18.50
CA VAL A 157 -6.13 -24.17 18.08
C VAL A 157 -6.21 -25.38 17.15
N GLY A 158 -5.17 -25.58 16.32
CA GLY A 158 -5.07 -26.70 15.39
C GLY A 158 -4.83 -26.27 13.94
N LEU A 159 -4.34 -27.20 13.12
CA LEU A 159 -3.82 -26.91 11.79
C LEU A 159 -4.88 -26.37 10.81
N ARG A 160 -6.10 -26.91 10.82
CA ARG A 160 -7.17 -26.50 9.89
C ARG A 160 -7.56 -25.04 10.10
N PHE A 161 -7.76 -24.64 11.35
CA PHE A 161 -8.06 -23.26 11.73
C PHE A 161 -6.89 -22.33 11.37
N ALA A 162 -5.68 -22.72 11.73
CA ALA A 162 -4.48 -21.93 11.49
C ALA A 162 -4.23 -21.68 10.00
N ALA A 163 -4.28 -22.72 9.16
CA ALA A 163 -3.97 -22.60 7.74
C ALA A 163 -5.09 -21.92 6.95
N VAL A 164 -6.36 -22.23 7.24
CA VAL A 164 -7.49 -21.70 6.46
C VAL A 164 -7.91 -20.34 6.99
N GLU A 165 -8.32 -20.23 8.25
CA GLU A 165 -8.96 -18.99 8.73
C GLU A 165 -7.92 -17.92 9.03
N ALA A 166 -6.94 -18.24 9.87
CA ALA A 166 -5.90 -17.27 10.21
C ALA A 166 -4.95 -17.01 9.04
N GLY A 167 -4.59 -18.03 8.27
CA GLY A 167 -3.77 -17.89 7.07
C GLY A 167 -4.42 -17.01 6.00
N LEU A 168 -5.71 -17.22 5.69
CA LEU A 168 -6.43 -16.36 4.75
C LEU A 168 -6.65 -14.95 5.30
N ALA A 169 -6.98 -14.81 6.59
CA ALA A 169 -7.12 -13.50 7.22
C ALA A 169 -5.79 -12.73 7.18
N GLN A 170 -4.66 -13.38 7.49
CA GLN A 170 -3.33 -12.79 7.38
C GLN A 170 -3.04 -12.43 5.92
N LEU A 171 -3.34 -13.30 4.95
CA LEU A 171 -3.10 -13.01 3.55
C LEU A 171 -3.91 -11.79 3.07
N ILE A 172 -5.19 -11.69 3.43
CA ILE A 172 -6.05 -10.58 3.03
C ILE A 172 -5.63 -9.28 3.74
N TYR A 173 -5.55 -9.31 5.06
CA TYR A 173 -5.31 -8.10 5.84
C TYR A 173 -3.85 -7.72 5.86
N LEU A 174 -2.88 -8.62 6.01
CA LEU A 174 -1.48 -8.21 5.91
C LEU A 174 -1.06 -8.03 4.44
N VAL A 175 -1.18 -9.06 3.61
CA VAL A 175 -0.52 -9.08 2.29
C VAL A 175 -1.28 -8.22 1.28
N LEU A 176 -2.57 -8.47 1.04
CA LEU A 176 -3.32 -7.70 0.03
C LEU A 176 -3.45 -6.23 0.41
N PHE A 177 -3.69 -5.95 1.69
CA PHE A 177 -3.75 -4.57 2.18
C PHE A 177 -2.41 -3.84 2.00
N SER A 178 -1.29 -4.45 2.41
CA SER A 178 0.03 -3.83 2.22
C SER A 178 0.39 -3.72 0.74
N TYR A 179 -0.11 -4.63 -0.11
CA TYR A 179 0.08 -4.55 -1.56
C TYR A 179 -0.69 -3.39 -2.20
N ALA A 180 -1.81 -2.94 -1.61
CA ALA A 180 -2.55 -1.78 -2.10
C ALA A 180 -1.74 -0.48 -2.11
N PHE A 181 -0.67 -0.39 -1.30
CA PHE A 181 0.27 0.75 -1.32
C PHE A 181 1.15 0.81 -2.57
N PHE A 182 1.19 -0.25 -3.37
CA PHE A 182 1.84 -0.25 -4.69
C PHE A 182 0.94 0.29 -5.80
N LEU A 183 -0.37 0.45 -5.54
CA LEU A 183 -1.33 1.01 -6.49
C LEU A 183 -1.34 2.54 -6.40
N GLU A 184 -0.53 3.19 -7.23
CA GLU A 184 -0.47 4.66 -7.34
C GLU A 184 -1.89 5.26 -7.58
N GLY A 185 -2.28 6.22 -6.73
CA GLY A 185 -3.56 6.94 -6.85
C GLY A 185 -4.80 6.23 -6.30
N PHE A 186 -4.75 4.92 -6.04
CA PHE A 186 -5.93 4.14 -5.62
C PHE A 186 -5.82 3.53 -4.22
N THR A 187 -4.69 3.70 -3.51
CA THR A 187 -4.45 3.09 -2.19
C THR A 187 -5.57 3.38 -1.19
N GLY A 188 -5.94 4.65 -1.01
CA GLY A 188 -7.00 5.03 -0.08
C GLY A 188 -8.35 4.40 -0.44
N LEU A 189 -8.72 4.45 -1.73
CA LEU A 189 -9.96 3.85 -2.22
C LEU A 189 -10.00 2.33 -2.00
N ALA A 190 -8.90 1.63 -2.32
CA ALA A 190 -8.78 0.19 -2.12
C ALA A 190 -8.94 -0.20 -0.64
N ILE A 191 -8.29 0.53 0.25
CA ILE A 191 -8.39 0.33 1.70
C ILE A 191 -9.82 0.57 2.18
N THR A 192 -10.47 1.66 1.74
CA THR A 192 -11.85 1.99 2.11
C THR A 192 -12.83 0.92 1.63
N ILE A 193 -12.73 0.49 0.37
CA ILE A 193 -13.59 -0.57 -0.18
C ILE A 193 -13.38 -1.88 0.60
N GLY A 194 -12.13 -2.28 0.83
CA GLY A 194 -11.81 -3.48 1.61
C GLY A 194 -12.36 -3.43 3.03
N SER A 195 -12.27 -2.27 3.68
CA SER A 195 -12.83 -2.03 5.02
C SER A 195 -14.36 -2.15 5.04
N ILE A 196 -15.05 -1.52 4.07
CA ILE A 196 -16.52 -1.57 3.94
C ILE A 196 -16.98 -3.02 3.69
N LEU A 197 -16.33 -3.74 2.77
CA LEU A 197 -16.67 -5.12 2.46
C LEU A 197 -16.45 -6.04 3.66
N THR A 198 -15.34 -5.87 4.37
CA THR A 198 -15.03 -6.61 5.61
C THR A 198 -16.13 -6.41 6.65
N LEU A 199 -16.48 -5.14 6.90
CA LEU A 199 -17.50 -4.80 7.87
C LEU A 199 -18.86 -5.37 7.47
N PHE A 200 -19.23 -5.25 6.20
CA PHE A 200 -20.46 -5.82 5.67
C PHE A 200 -20.54 -7.33 5.89
N VAL A 201 -19.48 -8.07 5.52
CA VAL A 201 -19.42 -9.53 5.71
C VAL A 201 -19.57 -9.89 7.18
N VAL A 202 -18.83 -9.24 8.08
CA VAL A 202 -18.93 -9.50 9.52
C VAL A 202 -20.32 -9.19 10.06
N MET A 203 -20.92 -8.06 9.66
CA MET A 203 -22.29 -7.71 10.08
C MET A 203 -23.32 -8.73 9.60
N GLN A 204 -23.21 -9.21 8.36
CA GLN A 204 -24.12 -10.23 7.83
C GLN A 204 -23.93 -11.58 8.55
N MET A 205 -22.69 -11.98 8.83
CA MET A 205 -22.38 -13.22 9.54
C MET A 205 -22.86 -13.20 11.00
N THR A 206 -22.77 -12.03 11.65
CA THR A 206 -23.05 -11.90 13.09
C THR A 206 -24.42 -11.33 13.43
N GLY A 207 -25.19 -10.85 12.45
CA GLY A 207 -26.48 -10.19 12.67
C GLY A 207 -27.55 -11.05 13.35
N ARG A 208 -27.39 -12.39 13.36
CA ARG A 208 -28.30 -13.32 14.06
C ARG A 208 -27.76 -13.81 15.40
N ILE A 209 -26.59 -13.35 15.83
CA ILE A 209 -25.94 -13.79 17.08
C ILE A 209 -26.50 -12.98 18.25
N ARG A 210 -26.93 -13.67 19.31
CA ARG A 210 -27.24 -13.06 20.60
C ARG A 210 -25.97 -12.84 21.38
N TRP A 211 -25.41 -11.63 21.27
CA TRP A 211 -24.15 -11.26 21.92
C TRP A 211 -24.20 -11.36 23.45
N ALA A 212 -25.36 -11.09 24.05
CA ALA A 212 -25.55 -11.22 25.50
C ALA A 212 -25.23 -12.64 26.01
N ASP A 213 -25.64 -13.67 25.27
CA ASP A 213 -25.42 -15.07 25.66
C ASP A 213 -23.95 -15.49 25.49
N LYS A 214 -23.21 -14.83 24.60
CA LYS A 214 -21.79 -15.14 24.30
C LYS A 214 -20.81 -14.48 25.26
N PHE A 215 -21.19 -13.38 25.90
CA PHE A 215 -20.37 -12.67 26.89
C PHE A 215 -20.89 -12.80 28.32
N ALA A 216 -21.99 -13.53 28.54
CA ALA A 216 -22.47 -13.84 29.88
C ALA A 216 -21.46 -14.72 30.62
N ALA A 217 -21.00 -14.26 31.79
CA ALA A 217 -20.19 -15.09 32.68
C ALA A 217 -21.01 -16.31 33.14
N PRO A 218 -20.41 -17.51 33.26
CA PRO A 218 -21.10 -18.65 33.85
C PRO A 218 -21.62 -18.27 35.24
N PRO A 219 -22.86 -18.63 35.63
CA PRO A 219 -23.31 -18.42 36.99
C PRO A 219 -22.32 -19.12 37.93
N GLY A 220 -21.67 -18.32 38.77
CA GLY A 220 -20.64 -18.79 39.69
C GLY A 220 -21.18 -19.96 40.52
N LYS A 221 -20.49 -21.09 40.48
CA LYS A 221 -20.71 -22.16 41.46
C LYS A 221 -20.16 -21.62 42.78
N HIS A 222 -21.07 -21.20 43.64
CA HIS A 222 -20.83 -20.92 45.06
C HIS A 222 -20.25 -22.16 45.76
#